data_AF-A0A8J7VH57-F1
#
_entry.id   AF-A0A8J7VH57-F1
#
_cell.length_a   1.000
_cell.length_b   1.000
_cell.length_c   1.000
_cell.angle_alpha   90.00
_cell.angle_beta   90.00
_cell.angle_gamma   90.00
#
_symmetry.space_group_name_H-M   'P 1'
#
loop_
_entity.id
_entity.type
_entity.pdbx_description
1 polymer ?
#
loop_
_entity_poly.entity_id
_entity_poly.type
_entity_poly.pdbx_seq_one_letter_code
_entity_poly.pdbx_strand_id
1 'polypeptide(L)' 'GCTLSSAIAAGLAKGMDLEDSIWNAKEYLSGSLRAMLDLGNGSGPLNHAWNISGKEEI' A
#
# COMPACT_ATOMS: atom_id res chain seq x y z
N GLY A 1 9.15 7.21 -3.69
CA GLY A 1 9.70 6.28 -2.68
C GLY A 1 9.39 4.85 -3.08
N CYS A 2 10.17 3.87 -2.62
CA CYS A 2 10.08 2.47 -3.06
C CYS A 2 8.68 1.86 -2.92
N THR A 3 7.96 2.17 -1.84
CA THR A 3 6.59 1.71 -1.62
C THR A 3 5.62 2.19 -2.71
N LEU A 4 5.65 3.49 -3.04
CA LEU A 4 4.80 4.05 -4.08
C LEU A 4 5.10 3.43 -5.45
N SER A 5 6.38 3.34 -5.82
CA SER A 5 6.81 2.76 -7.10
C SER A 5 6.42 1.29 -7.22
N SER A 6 6.56 0.51 -6.14
CA SER A 6 6.18 -0.91 -6.12
C SER A 6 4.67 -1.09 -6.25
N ALA A 7 3.87 -0.24 -5.59
CA ALA A 7 2.41 -0.27 -5.69
C ALA A 7 1.92 0.08 -7.11
N ILE A 8 2.54 1.06 -7.79
CA ILE A 8 2.23 1.38 -9.20
C ILE A 8 2.55 0.18 -10.10
N ALA A 9 3.74 -0.41 -9.95
CA ALA A 9 4.14 -1.58 -10.74
C ALA A 9 3.19 -2.77 -10.54
N ALA A 10 2.72 -2.98 -9.31
CA ALA A 10 1.73 -4.02 -9.00
C ALA A 10 0.35 -3.74 -9.62
N GLY A 11 -0.09 -2.47 -9.66
CA GLY A 11 -1.34 -2.08 -10.34
C GLY A 11 -1.29 -2.36 -11.85
N LEU A 12 -0.19 -1.97 -12.49
CA LEU A 12 0.06 -2.25 -13.90
C LEU A 12 0.12 -3.75 -14.18
N ALA A 13 0.79 -4.53 -13.33
CA ALA A 13 0.85 -5.98 -13.45
C ALA A 13 -0.53 -6.66 -13.31
N LYS A 14 -1.47 -6.00 -12.62
CA LYS A 14 -2.88 -6.43 -12.51
C LYS A 14 -3.75 -5.97 -13.69
N GLY A 15 -3.17 -5.30 -14.69
CA GLY A 15 -3.87 -4.84 -15.89
C GLY A 15 -4.63 -3.52 -15.72
N MET A 16 -4.40 -2.78 -14.63
CA MET A 16 -4.93 -1.42 -14.49
C MET A 16 -4.22 -0.46 -15.46
N ASP A 17 -4.89 0.61 -15.87
CA ASP A 17 -4.22 1.68 -16.58
C ASP A 17 -3.26 2.45 -15.66
N LEU A 18 -2.48 3.36 -16.25
CA LEU A 18 -1.47 4.12 -15.52
C LEU A 18 -2.08 5.07 -14.48
N GLU A 19 -3.20 5.72 -14.80
CA GLU A 19 -3.83 6.69 -13.91
C GLU A 19 -4.42 5.99 -12.69
N ASP A 20 -5.17 4.92 -12.90
CA ASP A 20 -5.73 4.07 -11.86
C ASP A 20 -4.62 3.43 -11.00
N SER A 21 -3.52 2.99 -11.61
CA SER A 21 -2.37 2.44 -10.88
C SER A 21 -1.74 3.48 -9.95
N ILE A 22 -1.59 4.72 -10.42
CA ILE A 22 -1.05 5.82 -9.62
C ILE A 22 -2.01 6.19 -8.49
N TRP A 23 -3.30 6.26 -8.77
CA TRP A 23 -4.32 6.59 -7.77
C TRP A 23 -4.33 5.56 -6.65
N ASN A 24 -4.45 4.28 -7.00
CA ASN A 24 -4.42 3.17 -6.04
C ASN A 24 -3.13 3.14 -5.22
N ALA A 25 -1.98 3.43 -5.83
CA ALA A 25 -0.70 3.48 -5.11
C ALA A 25 -0.64 4.60 -4.08
N LYS A 26 -1.21 5.78 -4.36
CA LYS A 26 -1.29 6.89 -3.41
C LYS A 26 -2.22 6.56 -2.24
N GLU A 27 -3.36 5.95 -2.51
CA GLU A 27 -4.29 5.48 -1.48
C GLU A 27 -3.63 4.41 -0.59
N TYR A 28 -2.95 3.43 -1.20
CA TYR A 28 -2.20 2.41 -0.47
C TYR A 28 -1.13 3.01 0.46
N LEU A 29 -0.33 3.96 -0.03
CA LEU A 29 0.69 4.62 0.77
C LEU A 29 0.06 5.43 1.92
N SER A 30 -1.03 6.14 1.64
CA SER A 30 -1.71 6.96 2.66
C SER A 30 -2.33 6.09 3.75
N GLY A 31 -2.96 4.97 3.38
CA GLY A 31 -3.49 3.99 4.34
C GLY A 31 -2.39 3.32 5.16
N SER A 32 -1.29 2.90 4.54
CA SER A 32 -0.16 2.28 5.26
C SER A 32 0.55 3.22 6.24
N LEU A 33 0.58 4.53 5.94
CA LEU A 33 1.05 5.56 6.88
C LEU A 33 0.07 5.77 8.03
N ARG A 34 -1.24 5.86 7.73
CA ARG A 34 -2.30 6.07 8.75
C ARG A 34 -2.46 4.88 9.71
N ALA A 35 -2.25 3.67 9.20
CA ALA A 35 -2.27 2.45 9.99
C ALA A 35 -1.04 2.29 10.91
N MET A 36 -0.16 3.30 10.93
CA MET A 36 0.95 3.56 11.85
C MET A 36 1.20 2.46 12.88
N LEU A 37 2.30 1.74 12.72
CA LEU A 37 2.80 0.86 13.77
C LEU A 37 3.55 1.72 14.79
N ASP A 38 3.10 1.71 16.04
CA ASP A 38 3.81 2.37 17.13
C ASP A 38 5.00 1.49 17.57
N LEU A 39 6.08 1.55 16.79
CA LEU A 39 7.31 0.79 17.00
C LEU A 39 8.49 1.76 17.15
N GLY A 40 9.03 1.82 18.37
CA GLY A 40 10.17 2.67 18.71
C GLY A 40 9.80 4.13 18.98
N ASN A 41 10.79 5.03 18.94
CA ASN A 41 10.64 6.42 19.38
C ASN A 41 10.78 7.44 18.21
N GLY A 42 10.47 7.02 16.98
CA GLY A 42 10.64 7.80 15.74
C GLY A 42 9.37 7.82 14.88
N SER A 43 9.48 8.16 13.58
CA SER A 43 8.32 8.37 12.68
C SER A 43 7.44 7.16 12.37
N GLY A 44 7.65 6.01 13.05
CA GLY A 44 6.90 4.76 12.86
C GLY A 44 7.14 4.10 11.49
N PRO A 45 7.24 2.77 11.40
CA PRO A 45 7.31 2.09 10.12
C PRO A 45 5.95 2.07 9.40
N LEU A 46 6.00 1.95 8.07
CA LEU A 46 4.82 1.73 7.22
C LEU A 46 4.20 0.36 7.49
N ASN A 47 2.89 0.31 7.70
CA ASN A 47 2.16 -0.96 7.76
C ASN A 47 1.76 -1.40 6.34
N HIS A 48 2.58 -2.25 5.70
CA HIS A 48 2.31 -2.72 4.33
C HIS A 48 1.08 -3.65 4.22
N ALA A 49 0.69 -4.29 5.33
CA ALA A 49 -0.41 -5.26 5.39
C ALA A 49 -1.74 -4.62 5.86
N TRP A 50 -1.81 -3.30 5.98
CA TRP A 50 -2.95 -2.58 6.56
C TRP A 50 -4.31 -2.88 5.91
N ASN A 51 -4.33 -3.27 4.63
CA ASN A 51 -5.53 -3.58 3.85
C ASN A 51 -5.56 -5.03 3.35
N ILE A 52 -4.83 -5.94 4.02
CA ILE A 52 -4.94 -7.38 3.75
C ILE A 52 -5.99 -7.94 4.71
N SER A 53 -7.25 -7.97 4.28
CA SER A 53 -8.28 -8.76 4.94
C SER A 53 -8.28 -10.15 4.31
N GLY A 54 -8.00 -11.18 5.11
CA GLY A 54 -8.07 -12.56 4.65
C GLY A 54 -9.51 -12.91 4.28
N LYS A 55 -9.86 -12.82 3.00
CA LYS A 55 -10.93 -13.67 2.48
C LYS A 55 -10.28 -15.03 2.25
N GLU A 56 -10.43 -15.92 3.23
CA GLU A 56 -10.31 -17.34 2.98
C GLU A 56 -11.40 -17.68 1.94
N GLU A 57 -10.99 -17.86 0.70
CA GLU A 57 -11.80 -18.53 -0.30
C GLU A 57 -11.88 -20.00 0.12
N ILE A 58 -12.99 -20.36 0.78
CA ILE A 58 -13.43 -21.75 0.99
C ILE A 58 -14.10 -22.29 -0.27
#